data_AF-A0A9W6UD08-F1
#
_entry.id   AF-A0A9W6UD08-F1
#
_cell.length_a   1.000
_cell.length_b   1.000
_cell.length_c   1.000
_cell.angle_alpha   90.00
_cell.angle_beta   90.00
_cell.angle_gamma   90.00
#
_symmetry.space_group_name_H-M   'P 1'
#
loop_
_entity.id
_entity.type
_entity.pdbx_description
1 polymer ?
#
loop_
_entity_poly.entity_id
_entity_poly.type
_entity_poly.pdbx_seq_one_letter_code
_entity_poly.pdbx_strand_id
1 'polypeptide(L)'
;MDLEGLITAVYSAANISTVFTGHRFNGDDYSVDQYSRILDPTYRDLNPGFSHIAAANMLGRLNTPFIIDGNTNYPVWNIAVGRFEVYNQTAMTPAEAAQKFYAVDSYPFNDAAKGIFHVLSRLSWGNETFAYSNGTLADPSLNANQNSGEDYEYLLELNEASEIIGGEWLNYSANSHPDFLWFPNGKPAADTVTSFGLSYANVTMLLEKSAACSN
;
A
#
# COMPACT_ATOMS: atom_id res chain seq x y z
N MET A 1 -5.25 -19.33 -14.75
CA MET A 1 -3.94 -20.01 -14.53
C MET A 1 -2.98 -19.87 -15.70
N ASP A 2 -3.12 -20.55 -16.85
CA ASP A 2 -2.11 -20.42 -17.93
C ASP A 2 -1.96 -18.97 -18.42
N LEU A 3 -3.09 -18.27 -18.61
CA LEU A 3 -3.08 -16.87 -19.03
C LEU A 3 -2.54 -15.91 -17.95
N GLU A 4 -2.74 -16.23 -16.66
CA GLU A 4 -2.15 -15.48 -15.54
C GLU A 4 -0.63 -15.64 -15.51
N GLY A 5 -0.12 -16.86 -15.76
CA GLY A 5 1.31 -17.11 -15.87
C GLY A 5 1.93 -16.37 -17.06
N LEU A 6 1.28 -16.43 -18.23
CA LEU A 6 1.74 -15.73 -19.44
C LEU A 6 1.76 -14.22 -19.26
N ILE A 7 0.68 -13.62 -18.73
CA ILE A 7 0.63 -12.17 -18.53
C ILE A 7 1.64 -11.72 -17.47
N THR A 8 1.82 -12.48 -16.39
CA THR A 8 2.83 -12.20 -15.36
C THR A 8 4.23 -12.22 -15.96
N ALA A 9 4.55 -13.21 -16.80
CA ALA A 9 5.82 -13.27 -17.50
C ALA A 9 6.02 -12.10 -18.48
N VAL A 10 4.96 -11.62 -19.14
CA VAL A 10 5.06 -10.40 -19.96
C VAL A 10 5.40 -9.19 -19.10
N TYR A 11 4.67 -8.97 -18.00
CA TYR A 11 4.90 -7.82 -17.12
C TYR A 11 6.27 -7.85 -16.43
N SER A 12 6.85 -9.03 -16.16
CA SER A 12 8.18 -9.13 -15.55
C SER A 12 9.32 -8.70 -16.48
N ALA A 13 9.10 -8.75 -17.80
CA ALA A 13 10.09 -8.41 -18.82
C ALA A 13 9.75 -7.13 -19.61
N ALA A 14 8.53 -6.63 -19.50
CA ALA A 14 8.12 -5.40 -20.17
C ALA A 14 8.78 -4.18 -19.53
N ASN A 15 9.22 -3.24 -20.36
CA ASN A 15 9.72 -1.96 -19.88
C ASN A 15 8.54 -1.02 -19.59
N ILE A 16 8.01 -1.07 -18.38
CA ILE A 16 6.90 -0.24 -17.91
C ILE A 16 7.44 0.75 -16.90
N SER A 17 7.17 2.04 -17.10
CA SER A 17 7.53 3.04 -16.11
C SER A 17 6.61 2.92 -14.90
N THR A 18 7.17 3.09 -13.71
CA THR A 18 6.42 3.04 -12.45
C THR A 18 6.45 4.41 -11.79
N VAL A 19 5.43 4.68 -10.99
CA VAL A 19 5.49 5.70 -9.94
C VAL A 19 5.82 4.96 -8.66
N PHE A 20 6.94 5.30 -8.02
CA PHE A 20 7.46 4.62 -6.83
C PHE A 20 7.65 5.64 -5.71
N THR A 21 7.22 5.29 -4.50
CA THR A 21 7.23 6.17 -3.32
C THR A 21 7.64 5.39 -2.07
N GLY A 22 8.45 6.02 -1.22
CA GLY A 22 9.22 5.34 -0.17
C GLY A 22 10.56 4.81 -0.72
N HIS A 23 11.62 4.87 0.08
CA HIS A 23 12.86 4.14 -0.22
C HIS A 23 12.77 2.76 0.39
N ARG A 24 13.46 1.80 -0.21
CA ARG A 24 13.55 0.47 0.38
C ARG A 24 14.43 0.51 1.63
N PHE A 25 13.89 0.12 2.77
CA PHE A 25 14.68 -0.20 3.94
C PHE A 25 15.29 -1.61 3.82
N ASN A 26 16.61 -1.73 3.97
CA ASN A 26 17.31 -3.01 3.77
C ASN A 26 17.48 -3.85 5.04
N GLY A 27 17.01 -3.39 6.20
CA GLY A 27 17.14 -4.15 7.45
C GLY A 27 18.50 -4.02 8.14
N ASP A 28 19.23 -2.93 7.89
CA ASP A 28 20.61 -2.76 8.35
C ASP A 28 20.70 -2.27 9.82
N ASP A 29 19.78 -1.39 10.26
CA ASP A 29 19.77 -0.82 11.61
C ASP A 29 18.34 -0.68 12.18
N TYR A 30 18.09 -1.35 13.31
CA TYR A 30 16.82 -1.30 14.05
C TYR A 30 16.96 -0.51 15.37
N SER A 31 17.98 0.33 15.49
CA SER A 31 18.14 1.24 16.64
C SER A 31 16.93 2.16 16.76
N VAL A 32 16.47 2.39 17.98
CA VAL A 32 15.25 3.16 18.26
C VAL A 32 15.50 4.42 19.10
N ASP A 33 14.63 5.41 18.96
CA ASP A 33 14.58 6.58 19.84
C ASP A 33 13.84 6.29 21.17
N GLN A 34 13.74 7.33 22.02
CA GLN A 34 13.05 7.24 23.32
C GLN A 34 11.54 6.93 23.22
N TYR A 35 10.96 7.02 22.02
CA TYR A 35 9.56 6.70 21.71
C TYR A 35 9.44 5.36 20.98
N SER A 36 10.50 4.56 20.95
CA SER A 36 10.58 3.26 20.27
C SER A 36 10.45 3.34 18.74
N ARG A 37 10.72 4.51 18.13
CA ARG A 37 10.71 4.65 16.67
C ARG A 37 12.07 4.30 16.11
N ILE A 38 12.11 3.54 15.01
CA ILE A 38 13.36 3.24 14.31
C ILE A 38 13.99 4.54 13.79
N LEU A 39 15.29 4.69 14.09
CA LEU A 39 16.06 5.91 13.81
C LEU A 39 16.33 6.09 12.32
N ASP A 40 16.50 5.00 11.58
CA ASP A 40 16.73 5.05 10.14
C ASP A 40 15.55 5.76 9.45
N PRO A 41 15.78 6.89 8.76
CA PRO A 41 14.71 7.61 8.10
C PRO A 41 14.07 6.80 6.97
N THR A 42 14.80 5.88 6.32
CA THR A 42 14.25 5.03 5.25
C THR A 42 13.22 4.04 5.79
N TYR A 43 13.32 3.65 7.07
CA TYR A 43 12.27 2.86 7.71
C TYR A 43 10.96 3.63 7.83
N ARG A 44 10.99 4.96 7.90
CA ARG A 44 9.81 5.80 8.19
C ARG A 44 9.40 6.69 7.04
N ASP A 45 10.00 6.52 5.86
CA ASP A 45 9.84 7.46 4.76
C ASP A 45 8.52 7.30 3.99
N LEU A 46 7.86 6.13 4.11
CA LEU A 46 6.44 6.00 3.86
C LEU A 46 5.63 6.47 5.08
N ASN A 47 5.63 7.78 5.29
CA ASN A 47 4.90 8.44 6.38
C ASN A 47 3.39 8.08 6.34
N PRO A 48 2.74 7.80 7.49
CA PRO A 48 1.32 7.42 7.51
C PRO A 48 0.38 8.51 6.98
N GLY A 49 0.74 9.79 7.09
CA GLY A 49 0.00 10.88 6.47
C GLY A 49 -0.03 10.75 4.95
N PHE A 50 1.13 10.49 4.34
CA PHE A 50 1.22 10.20 2.91
C PHE A 50 0.47 8.91 2.55
N SER A 51 0.72 7.82 3.28
CA SER A 51 0.09 6.51 3.04
C SER A 51 -1.44 6.60 3.06
N HIS A 52 -2.01 7.31 4.04
CA HIS A 52 -3.45 7.55 4.14
C HIS A 52 -3.97 8.37 2.95
N ILE A 53 -3.31 9.48 2.60
CA ILE A 53 -3.70 10.31 1.45
C ILE A 53 -3.67 9.49 0.17
N ALA A 54 -2.59 8.74 -0.06
CA ALA A 54 -2.42 7.90 -1.24
C ALA A 54 -3.52 6.84 -1.32
N ALA A 55 -3.75 6.09 -0.25
CA ALA A 55 -4.78 5.06 -0.20
C ALA A 55 -6.19 5.62 -0.42
N ALA A 56 -6.54 6.70 0.28
CA ALA A 56 -7.85 7.34 0.17
C ALA A 56 -8.11 7.88 -1.24
N ASN A 57 -7.12 8.53 -1.88
CA ASN A 57 -7.31 9.08 -3.21
C ASN A 57 -7.26 8.00 -4.29
N MET A 58 -6.25 7.11 -4.26
CA MET A 58 -6.08 6.06 -5.27
C MET A 58 -7.29 5.13 -5.29
N LEU A 59 -7.68 4.59 -4.15
CA LEU A 59 -8.77 3.60 -4.08
C LEU A 59 -10.15 4.24 -4.00
N GLY A 60 -10.29 5.34 -3.25
CA GLY A 60 -11.60 5.96 -3.01
C GLY A 60 -12.05 6.97 -4.06
N ARG A 61 -11.13 7.67 -4.73
CA ARG A 61 -11.48 8.73 -5.70
C ARG A 61 -11.11 8.39 -7.13
N LEU A 62 -9.98 7.70 -7.31
CA LEU A 62 -9.43 7.37 -8.63
C LEU A 62 -9.77 5.93 -9.06
N ASN A 63 -10.35 5.11 -8.18
CA ASN A 63 -10.64 3.69 -8.43
C ASN A 63 -9.43 2.93 -9.01
N THR A 64 -8.23 3.26 -8.53
CA THR A 64 -6.95 2.76 -9.05
C THR A 64 -6.24 1.98 -7.93
N PRO A 65 -5.96 0.68 -8.13
CA PRO A 65 -5.19 -0.10 -7.19
C PRO A 65 -3.71 0.31 -7.21
N PHE A 66 -2.99 -0.04 -6.16
CA PHE A 66 -1.54 0.15 -6.06
C PHE A 66 -0.91 -1.08 -5.42
N ILE A 67 0.42 -1.15 -5.47
CA ILE A 67 1.22 -2.23 -4.92
C ILE A 67 2.00 -1.67 -3.74
N ILE A 68 2.09 -2.46 -2.66
CA ILE A 68 2.95 -2.15 -1.52
C ILE A 68 4.00 -3.24 -1.33
N ASP A 69 5.09 -2.91 -0.65
CA ASP A 69 5.80 -3.93 0.10
C ASP A 69 5.02 -4.20 1.40
N GLY A 70 4.58 -5.44 1.58
CA GLY A 70 3.81 -5.83 2.77
C GLY A 70 4.64 -5.89 4.06
N ASN A 71 5.97 -5.87 3.97
CA ASN A 71 6.86 -5.98 5.11
C ASN A 71 7.93 -4.87 5.11
N THR A 72 8.33 -4.41 6.28
CA THR A 72 9.46 -3.46 6.49
C THR A 72 10.75 -4.19 6.87
N ASN A 73 11.02 -5.32 6.23
CA ASN A 73 12.22 -6.12 6.50
C ASN A 73 12.92 -6.53 5.20
N TYR A 74 14.02 -7.30 5.32
CA TYR A 74 14.88 -7.63 4.18
C TYR A 74 14.15 -8.23 2.95
N PRO A 75 13.26 -9.22 3.06
CA PRO A 75 12.53 -9.75 1.91
C PRO A 75 11.41 -8.80 1.42
N VAL A 76 11.42 -8.51 0.12
CA VAL A 76 10.38 -7.72 -0.54
C VAL A 76 9.20 -8.60 -0.92
N TRP A 77 8.00 -8.19 -0.53
CA TRP A 77 6.73 -8.84 -0.88
C TRP A 77 5.77 -7.85 -1.53
N ASN A 78 5.64 -7.91 -2.85
CA ASN A 78 4.78 -7.02 -3.62
C ASN A 78 3.31 -7.47 -3.55
N ILE A 79 2.49 -6.73 -2.82
CA ILE A 79 1.08 -7.03 -2.59
C ILE A 79 0.20 -6.00 -3.31
N ALA A 80 -0.70 -6.46 -4.17
CA ALA A 80 -1.65 -5.60 -4.86
C ALA A 80 -2.84 -5.25 -3.96
N VAL A 81 -2.90 -4.00 -3.50
CA VAL A 81 -3.95 -3.48 -2.63
C VAL A 81 -5.15 -3.03 -3.46
N GLY A 82 -6.33 -3.56 -3.12
CA GLY A 82 -7.59 -3.26 -3.81
C GLY A 82 -8.63 -2.54 -2.96
N ARG A 83 -8.44 -2.45 -1.64
CA ARG A 83 -9.40 -1.81 -0.73
C ARG A 83 -8.69 -1.11 0.42
N PHE A 84 -9.23 0.04 0.81
CA PHE A 84 -8.85 0.80 1.99
C PHE A 84 -10.11 1.17 2.77
N GLU A 85 -10.09 0.92 4.07
CA GLU A 85 -11.20 1.24 4.97
C GLU A 85 -10.66 1.91 6.23
N VAL A 86 -11.24 3.06 6.59
CA VAL A 86 -11.04 3.68 7.90
C VAL A 86 -12.24 3.29 8.76
N TYR A 87 -12.00 2.47 9.78
CA TYR A 87 -13.06 1.98 10.66
C TYR A 87 -13.09 2.68 12.02
N ASN A 88 -12.05 3.46 12.36
CA ASN A 88 -12.08 4.39 13.48
C ASN A 88 -11.28 5.65 13.15
N GLN A 89 -11.82 6.82 13.51
CA GLN A 89 -11.14 8.10 13.45
C GLN A 89 -11.57 8.95 14.66
N THR A 90 -10.63 9.27 15.54
CA THR A 90 -10.88 10.04 16.77
C THR A 90 -10.07 11.33 16.75
N ALA A 91 -10.74 12.48 16.83
CA ALA A 91 -10.09 13.79 16.93
C ALA A 91 -9.42 13.96 18.29
N MET A 92 -8.22 14.54 18.31
CA MET A 92 -7.44 14.86 19.50
C MET A 92 -6.68 16.17 19.30
N THR A 93 -6.41 16.88 20.38
CA THR A 93 -5.40 17.94 20.40
C THR A 93 -3.99 17.33 20.42
N PRO A 94 -2.94 18.06 19.99
CA PRO A 94 -1.56 17.59 20.11
C PRO A 94 -1.19 17.21 21.54
N ALA A 95 -1.61 17.98 22.56
CA ALA A 95 -1.34 17.68 23.96
C ALA A 95 -2.02 16.38 24.44
N GLU A 96 -3.26 16.12 24.03
CA GLU A 96 -3.94 14.86 24.38
C GLU A 96 -3.26 13.66 23.72
N ALA A 97 -2.82 13.79 22.46
CA ALA A 97 -2.07 12.73 21.77
C ALA A 97 -0.70 12.49 22.43
N ALA A 98 0.03 13.56 22.75
CA ALA A 98 1.31 13.51 23.45
C ALA A 98 1.21 12.74 24.77
N GLN A 99 0.21 13.08 25.60
CA GLN A 99 0.00 12.44 26.87
C GLN A 99 -0.44 10.97 26.72
N LYS A 100 -1.37 10.69 25.80
CA LYS A 100 -1.96 9.36 25.63
C LYS A 100 -0.96 8.34 25.09
N PHE A 101 -0.18 8.71 24.08
CA PHE A 101 0.66 7.77 23.33
C PHE A 101 2.14 7.81 23.72
N TYR A 102 2.61 8.91 24.31
CA TYR A 102 4.03 9.13 24.56
C TYR A 102 4.34 9.56 26.01
N ALA A 103 3.31 9.72 26.86
CA ALA A 103 3.44 10.11 28.26
C ALA A 103 4.26 11.39 28.49
N VAL A 104 4.09 12.38 27.60
CA VAL A 104 4.74 13.70 27.67
C VAL A 104 3.72 14.82 27.50
N ASP A 105 4.03 16.01 28.02
CA ASP A 105 3.12 17.17 28.01
C ASP A 105 2.95 17.83 26.63
N SER A 106 3.93 17.63 25.73
CA SER A 106 3.97 18.29 24.41
C SER A 106 4.26 17.28 23.32
N TYR A 107 3.57 17.43 22.18
CA TYR A 107 3.70 16.53 21.04
C TYR A 107 5.06 16.71 20.37
N PRO A 108 5.94 15.69 20.36
CA PRO A 108 7.36 15.90 20.10
C PRO A 108 7.75 15.81 18.62
N PHE A 109 6.82 15.46 17.72
CA PHE A 109 7.16 15.07 16.35
C PHE A 109 6.95 16.16 15.31
N ASN A 110 6.00 17.06 15.53
CA ASN A 110 5.69 18.11 14.57
C ASN A 110 5.05 19.34 15.24
N ASP A 111 5.85 20.39 15.46
CA ASP A 111 5.39 21.66 16.07
C ASP A 111 4.36 22.41 15.21
N ALA A 112 4.29 22.09 13.90
CA ALA A 112 3.30 22.64 13.00
C ALA A 112 1.92 21.97 13.15
N ALA A 113 1.82 20.82 13.82
CA ALA A 113 0.56 20.13 14.06
C ALA A 113 -0.33 20.94 15.02
N LYS A 114 -1.54 21.26 14.57
CA LYS A 114 -2.58 21.98 15.31
C LYS A 114 -3.78 21.11 15.65
N GLY A 115 -3.92 19.98 14.99
CA GLY A 115 -4.86 18.91 15.33
C GLY A 115 -4.23 17.55 15.07
N ILE A 116 -4.79 16.52 15.72
CA ILE A 116 -4.42 15.13 15.52
C ILE A 116 -5.69 14.31 15.25
N PHE A 117 -5.62 13.38 14.30
CA PHE A 117 -6.56 12.26 14.25
C PHE A 117 -5.85 10.97 14.63
N HIS A 118 -6.35 10.26 15.63
CA HIS A 118 -6.00 8.86 15.86
C HIS A 118 -6.86 7.98 14.94
N VAL A 119 -6.21 7.21 14.06
CA VAL A 119 -6.87 6.47 12.99
C VAL A 119 -6.59 4.97 13.14
N LEU A 120 -7.65 4.18 12.99
CA LEU A 120 -7.57 2.75 12.73
C LEU A 120 -8.12 2.48 11.34
N SER A 121 -7.33 1.81 10.52
CA SER A 121 -7.67 1.52 9.13
C SER A 121 -7.17 0.16 8.69
N ARG A 122 -7.68 -0.32 7.56
CA ARG A 122 -7.33 -1.61 6.97
C ARG A 122 -7.01 -1.44 5.50
N LEU A 123 -5.88 -1.99 5.05
CA LEU A 123 -5.65 -2.27 3.64
C LEU A 123 -6.02 -3.73 3.37
N SER A 124 -6.72 -3.99 2.27
CA SER A 124 -7.11 -5.36 1.88
C SER A 124 -6.71 -5.66 0.45
N TRP A 125 -6.36 -6.92 0.22
CA TRP A 125 -5.90 -7.45 -1.06
C TRP A 125 -6.50 -8.82 -1.33
N GLY A 126 -6.42 -9.28 -2.58
CA GLY A 126 -6.78 -10.64 -2.92
C GLY A 126 -5.76 -11.63 -2.36
N ASN A 127 -6.21 -12.80 -1.90
CA ASN A 127 -5.30 -13.87 -1.51
C ASN A 127 -4.47 -14.35 -2.72
N GLU A 128 -3.16 -14.54 -2.52
CA GLU A 128 -2.29 -15.24 -3.49
C GLU A 128 -2.71 -16.71 -3.69
N THR A 129 -3.53 -17.24 -2.77
CA THR A 129 -3.99 -18.62 -2.79
C THR A 129 -5.03 -18.84 -3.88
N PHE A 130 -4.67 -19.74 -4.80
CA PHE A 130 -5.49 -20.41 -5.80
C PHE A 130 -6.84 -20.93 -5.26
N ALA A 131 -7.81 -20.06 -5.02
CA ALA A 131 -9.17 -20.44 -4.67
C ALA A 131 -9.95 -20.80 -5.95
N TYR A 132 -9.77 -22.03 -6.41
CA TYR A 132 -10.54 -22.58 -7.52
C TYR A 132 -12.00 -22.81 -7.11
N SER A 133 -12.91 -22.14 -7.79
CA SER A 133 -14.16 -22.76 -8.23
C SER A 133 -14.45 -22.33 -9.68
N ASN A 134 -14.43 -23.31 -10.59
CA ASN A 134 -14.93 -23.21 -11.97
C ASN A 134 -14.31 -22.16 -12.92
N GLY A 135 -13.03 -21.81 -12.78
CA GLY A 135 -12.28 -21.15 -13.85
C GLY A 135 -12.67 -19.69 -14.15
N THR A 136 -13.47 -19.06 -13.29
CA THR A 136 -13.80 -17.63 -13.37
C THR A 136 -13.14 -16.91 -12.20
N LEU A 137 -12.17 -16.04 -12.48
CA LEU A 137 -11.86 -14.96 -11.56
C LEU A 137 -13.02 -13.95 -11.67
N ALA A 138 -13.93 -14.02 -10.69
CA ALA A 138 -14.94 -12.99 -10.50
C ALA A 138 -14.26 -11.62 -10.31
N ASP A 139 -14.99 -10.56 -10.66
CA ASP A 139 -14.70 -9.14 -10.42
C ASP A 139 -13.63 -8.88 -9.33
N PRO A 140 -12.58 -8.07 -9.60
CA PRO A 140 -11.59 -7.68 -8.59
C PRO A 140 -12.21 -7.11 -7.30
N SER A 141 -13.39 -6.49 -7.38
CA SER A 141 -14.14 -6.01 -6.20
C SER A 141 -14.80 -7.13 -5.39
N LEU A 142 -14.99 -8.32 -5.97
CA LEU A 142 -15.54 -9.52 -5.33
C LEU A 142 -14.45 -10.43 -4.73
N ASN A 143 -13.19 -10.30 -5.16
CA ASN A 143 -12.06 -11.14 -4.70
C ASN A 143 -11.18 -10.51 -3.62
N ALA A 144 -11.42 -9.24 -3.25
CA ALA A 144 -10.98 -8.74 -1.95
C ALA A 144 -11.82 -9.42 -0.85
N ASN A 145 -11.62 -10.72 -0.66
CA ASN A 145 -12.13 -11.43 0.50
C ASN A 145 -11.71 -10.63 1.73
N GLN A 146 -12.67 -10.25 2.57
CA GLN A 146 -12.42 -9.42 3.76
C GLN A 146 -11.35 -10.01 4.71
N ASN A 147 -11.01 -11.29 4.54
CA ASN A 147 -10.07 -12.02 5.35
C ASN A 147 -8.59 -11.71 5.07
N SER A 148 -8.26 -11.08 3.93
CA SER A 148 -6.86 -10.85 3.53
C SER A 148 -6.53 -9.36 3.52
N GLY A 149 -5.64 -8.97 4.43
CA GLY A 149 -5.32 -7.58 4.67
C GLY A 149 -4.73 -7.38 6.06
N GLU A 150 -4.17 -6.20 6.27
CA GLU A 150 -3.52 -5.80 7.51
C GLU A 150 -4.18 -4.53 8.06
N ASP A 151 -4.26 -4.47 9.38
CA ASP A 151 -4.79 -3.31 10.10
C ASP A 151 -3.63 -2.40 10.52
N TYR A 152 -3.86 -1.10 10.38
CA TYR A 152 -2.89 -0.08 10.70
C TYR A 152 -3.45 0.94 11.68
N GLU A 153 -2.62 1.30 12.66
CA GLU A 153 -2.89 2.32 13.66
C GLU A 153 -1.85 3.44 13.57
N TYR A 154 -2.32 4.68 13.47
CA TYR A 154 -1.45 5.84 13.31
C TYR A 154 -2.13 7.12 13.77
N LEU A 155 -1.31 8.15 13.97
CA LEU A 155 -1.72 9.53 14.11
C LEU A 155 -1.59 10.23 12.76
N LEU A 156 -2.60 11.02 12.38
CA LEU A 156 -2.50 12.02 11.33
C LEU A 156 -2.28 13.40 11.97
N GLU A 157 -1.31 14.13 11.47
CA GLU A 157 -1.00 15.49 11.90
C GLU A 157 -1.66 16.49 10.97
N LEU A 158 -2.37 17.45 11.54
CA LEU A 158 -3.19 18.41 10.80
C LEU A 158 -2.71 19.83 11.05
N ASN A 159 -2.71 20.67 10.02
CA ASN A 159 -2.49 22.12 10.19
C ASN A 159 -3.77 22.86 10.64
N GLU A 160 -3.73 24.20 10.75
CA GLU A 160 -4.89 25.02 11.14
C GLU A 160 -6.08 24.90 10.17
N ALA A 161 -5.81 24.61 8.89
CA ALA A 161 -6.83 24.39 7.87
C ALA A 161 -7.36 22.94 7.85
N SER A 162 -6.95 22.10 8.80
CA SER A 162 -7.30 20.67 8.86
C SER A 162 -6.78 19.86 7.65
N GLU A 163 -5.68 20.30 7.03
CA GLU A 163 -4.98 19.55 6.00
C GLU A 163 -3.95 18.62 6.66
N ILE A 164 -3.81 17.40 6.15
CA ILE A 164 -2.83 16.43 6.63
C ILE A 164 -1.43 16.92 6.23
N ILE A 165 -0.56 17.11 7.22
CA ILE A 165 0.83 17.57 7.06
C ILE A 165 1.88 16.55 7.54
N GLY A 166 1.43 15.41 8.03
CA GLY A 166 2.31 14.36 8.55
C GLY A 166 1.54 13.31 9.31
N GLY A 167 2.26 12.55 10.12
CA GLY A 167 1.70 11.49 10.94
C GLY A 167 2.77 10.57 11.52
N GLU A 168 2.37 9.77 12.50
CA GLU A 168 3.23 8.83 13.21
C GLU A 168 2.55 7.46 13.32
N TRP A 169 3.26 6.40 12.93
CA TRP A 169 2.79 5.03 13.12
C TRP A 169 2.79 4.68 14.61
N LEU A 170 1.82 3.89 15.05
CA LEU A 170 1.65 3.53 16.46
C LEU A 170 1.69 2.02 16.68
N ASN A 171 2.01 1.62 17.92
CA ASN A 171 1.87 0.25 18.40
C ASN A 171 2.52 -0.78 17.46
N TYR A 172 1.78 -1.80 17.03
CA TYR A 172 2.25 -2.80 16.09
C TYR A 172 2.67 -2.18 14.76
N SER A 173 1.90 -1.21 14.27
CA SER A 173 2.18 -0.54 13.01
C SER A 173 3.46 0.28 13.03
N ALA A 174 4.00 0.68 14.19
CA ALA A 174 5.29 1.36 14.28
C ALA A 174 6.47 0.50 13.78
N ASN A 175 6.31 -0.83 13.76
CA ASN A 175 7.32 -1.78 13.28
C ASN A 175 6.78 -2.73 12.19
N SER A 176 5.55 -2.51 11.74
CA SER A 176 4.85 -3.35 10.78
C SER A 176 3.87 -2.50 9.98
N HIS A 177 4.43 -1.66 9.13
CA HIS A 177 3.73 -0.86 8.14
C HIS A 177 4.30 -1.18 6.75
N PRO A 178 3.72 -0.69 5.65
CA PRO A 178 4.33 -0.88 4.33
C PRO A 178 5.66 -0.11 4.22
N ASP A 179 6.66 -0.70 3.54
CA ASP A 179 7.97 -0.05 3.31
C ASP A 179 7.86 1.00 2.19
N PHE A 180 7.28 0.60 1.06
CA PHE A 180 7.05 1.47 -0.08
C PHE A 180 5.72 1.17 -0.77
N LEU A 181 5.27 2.14 -1.58
CA LEU A 181 4.09 2.05 -2.43
C LEU A 181 4.48 2.38 -3.86
N TRP A 182 3.98 1.60 -4.82
CA TRP A 182 4.19 1.87 -6.23
C TRP A 182 3.05 1.38 -7.10
N PHE A 183 2.98 1.91 -8.33
CA PHE A 183 2.07 1.42 -9.36
C PHE A 183 2.65 1.65 -10.76
N PRO A 184 2.33 0.79 -11.73
CA PRO A 184 2.71 1.02 -13.12
C PRO A 184 1.94 2.21 -13.68
N ASN A 185 2.61 3.06 -14.47
CA ASN A 185 1.98 4.23 -15.09
C ASN A 185 1.12 3.89 -16.34
N GLY A 186 1.07 2.62 -16.71
CA GLY A 186 0.34 2.13 -17.86
C GLY A 186 0.55 0.64 -18.09
N LYS A 187 -0.10 0.14 -19.13
CA LYS A 187 0.11 -1.23 -19.65
C LYS A 187 1.39 -1.26 -20.52
N PRO A 188 1.98 -2.45 -20.75
CA PRO A 188 3.00 -2.61 -21.79
C PRO A 188 2.52 -2.06 -23.15
N ALA A 189 3.46 -1.60 -23.99
CA ALA A 189 3.15 -1.22 -25.36
C ALA A 189 2.56 -2.41 -26.12
N ALA A 190 1.58 -2.18 -26.99
CA ALA A 190 0.83 -3.26 -27.66
C ALA A 190 1.73 -4.20 -28.48
N ASP A 191 2.82 -3.69 -29.03
CA ASP A 191 3.83 -4.40 -29.82
C ASP A 191 4.97 -5.00 -28.99
N THR A 192 4.87 -4.99 -27.66
CA THR A 192 5.88 -5.58 -26.77
C THR A 192 6.04 -7.07 -27.06
N VAL A 193 7.28 -7.48 -27.32
CA VAL A 193 7.71 -8.89 -27.37
C VAL A 193 8.84 -9.07 -26.37
N THR A 194 8.67 -9.98 -25.42
CA THR A 194 9.69 -10.25 -24.39
C THR A 194 10.94 -10.89 -25.02
N SER A 195 12.08 -10.85 -24.31
CA SER A 195 13.33 -11.47 -24.76
C SER A 195 13.25 -12.99 -24.98
N PHE A 196 12.26 -13.64 -24.36
CA PHE A 196 11.95 -15.07 -24.50
C PHE A 196 10.74 -15.33 -25.43
N GLY A 197 10.30 -14.33 -26.19
CA GLY A 197 9.39 -14.50 -27.32
C GLY A 197 7.89 -14.40 -27.01
N LEU A 198 7.47 -13.95 -25.82
CA LEU A 198 6.05 -13.72 -25.54
C LEU A 198 5.60 -12.37 -26.13
N SER A 199 4.63 -12.42 -27.04
CA SER A 199 3.96 -11.23 -27.60
C SER A 199 2.83 -10.78 -26.67
N TYR A 200 2.90 -9.52 -26.21
CA TYR A 200 1.85 -8.93 -25.38
C TYR A 200 0.51 -8.94 -26.11
N ALA A 201 0.46 -8.56 -27.39
CA ALA A 201 -0.74 -8.60 -28.22
C ALA A 201 -1.40 -9.99 -28.27
N ASN A 202 -0.59 -11.06 -28.39
CA ASN A 202 -1.11 -12.42 -28.44
C ASN A 202 -1.68 -12.83 -27.08
N VAL A 203 -0.97 -12.51 -25.99
CA VAL A 203 -1.44 -12.82 -24.64
C VAL A 203 -2.71 -12.04 -24.31
N THR A 204 -2.81 -10.76 -24.67
CA THR A 204 -4.02 -9.96 -24.45
C THR A 204 -5.20 -10.44 -25.27
N MET A 205 -4.99 -10.87 -26.52
CA MET A 205 -6.05 -11.48 -27.34
C MET A 205 -6.62 -12.73 -26.66
N LEU A 206 -5.76 -13.59 -26.11
CA LEU A 206 -6.21 -14.78 -25.37
C LEU A 206 -6.93 -14.41 -24.08
N LEU A 207 -6.45 -13.40 -23.34
CA LEU A 207 -7.12 -12.89 -22.15
C LEU A 207 -8.52 -12.34 -22.45
N GLU A 208 -8.67 -11.56 -23.53
CA GLU A 208 -9.96 -11.01 -23.95
C GLU A 208 -10.94 -12.11 -24.32
N LYS A 209 -10.50 -13.11 -25.09
CA LYS A 209 -11.31 -14.29 -25.40
C LYS A 209 -11.73 -15.07 -24.16
N SER A 210 -10.80 -15.27 -23.23
CA SER A 210 -11.07 -15.94 -21.95
C SER A 210 -12.08 -15.17 -21.11
N ALA A 211 -11.95 -13.85 -21.01
CA ALA A 211 -12.86 -13.01 -20.25
C ALA A 211 -14.27 -12.95 -20.87
N ALA A 212 -14.36 -13.03 -22.19
CA ALA A 212 -15.61 -13.07 -22.93
C ALA A 212 -16.27 -14.46 -22.99
N CYS A 213 -15.62 -15.51 -22.47
CA CYS A 213 -16.02 -16.91 -22.65
C CYS A 213 -16.25 -17.28 -24.13
N SER A 214 -15.44 -16.73 -25.03
CA SER A 214 -15.56 -16.94 -26.48
C SER A 214 -14.34 -17.67 -27.04
N ASN A 215 -14.58 -18.66 -27.93
CA ASN A 215 -13.53 -19.44 -28.61
C ASN A 215 -12.82 -18.63 -29.71
#